data_AF-A0A2I7QEP4-F1
#
_entry.id   AF-A0A2I7QEP4-F1
#
_cell.length_a   1.000
_cell.length_b   1.000
_cell.length_c   1.000
_cell.angle_alpha   90.00
_cell.angle_beta   90.00
_cell.angle_gamma   90.00
#
_symmetry.space_group_name_H-M   'P 1'
#
loop_
_entity.id
_entity.type
_entity.pdbx_description
1 polymer ?
#
loop_
_entity_poly.entity_id
_entity_poly.type
_entity_poly.pdbx_seq_one_letter_code
_entity_poly.pdbx_strand_id
1 'polypeptide(L)' 'MIIATKDGLLVAAELIKEETGYWLLKPRDQKMPIRVNKQDHNKRAFTHMGDALRWAGDPELAKQFDAEGEIHANS' A
#
# COMPACT_ATOMS: atom_id res chain seq x y z
N MET A 1 0.70 5.02 4.23
CA MET A 1 0.53 4.33 2.93
C MET A 1 1.16 2.94 3.01
N ILE A 2 0.73 2.04 2.13
CA ILE A 2 1.28 0.70 1.98
C ILE A 2 1.84 0.58 0.56
N ILE A 3 3.12 0.24 0.44
CA ILE A 3 3.76 -0.12 -0.83
C ILE A 3 3.55 -1.62 -1.02
N ALA A 4 2.99 -2.01 -2.17
CA ALA A 4 2.83 -3.39 -2.56
C ALA A 4 3.64 -3.69 -3.82
N THR A 5 4.14 -4.92 -3.91
CA THR A 5 4.71 -5.49 -5.13
C THR A 5 3.87 -6.66 -5.62
N LYS A 6 3.97 -6.99 -6.90
CA LYS A 6 3.26 -8.14 -7.47
C LYS A 6 3.71 -9.49 -6.92
N ASP A 7 4.89 -9.56 -6.31
CA ASP A 7 5.43 -10.76 -5.67
C ASP A 7 4.94 -10.96 -4.22
N GLY A 8 3.92 -10.20 -3.78
CA GLY A 8 3.33 -10.35 -2.45
C GLY A 8 3.99 -9.53 -1.34
N LEU A 9 5.07 -8.77 -1.62
CA LEU A 9 5.73 -7.96 -0.60
C LEU A 9 4.94 -6.67 -0.31
N LEU A 10 4.61 -6.47 0.97
CA LEU A 10 3.92 -5.30 1.50
C LEU A 10 4.79 -4.56 2.52
N VAL A 11 4.86 -3.24 2.38
CA VAL A 11 5.70 -2.38 3.22
C VAL A 11 4.94 -1.14 3.65
N ALA A 12 4.88 -0.88 4.95
CA ALA A 12 4.32 0.35 5.49
C ALA A 12 5.26 1.54 5.21
N ALA A 13 4.70 2.64 4.73
CA ALA A 13 5.45 3.84 4.39
C ALA A 13 4.69 5.13 4.73
N GLU A 14 5.45 6.16 5.06
CA GLU A 14 4.95 7.52 5.23
C GLU A 14 4.93 8.23 3.87
N LEU A 15 3.88 9.00 3.61
CA LEU A 15 3.80 9.84 2.42
C LEU A 15 4.60 11.11 2.67
N ILE A 16 5.68 11.32 1.91
CA ILE A 16 6.44 12.57 1.96
C ILE A 16 5.84 13.58 0.98
N LYS A 17 5.59 13.15 -0.26
CA LYS A 17 5.05 14.01 -1.32
C LYS A 17 4.25 13.19 -2.32
N GLU A 18 3.14 13.76 -2.77
CA GLU A 18 2.38 13.24 -3.90
C GLU A 18 2.50 14.16 -5.11
N GLU A 19 2.71 13.56 -6.27
CA GLU A 19 2.80 14.23 -7.58
C GLU A 19 1.85 13.55 -8.57
N THR A 20 1.58 14.20 -9.69
CA THR A 20 0.66 13.66 -10.71
C THR A 20 1.08 12.28 -11.21
N GLY A 21 2.39 12.01 -11.32
CA GLY A 21 2.91 10.73 -11.83
C GLY A 21 3.48 9.78 -10.78
N TYR A 22 3.68 10.21 -9.53
CA TYR A 22 4.36 9.37 -8.54
C TYR A 22 4.07 9.78 -7.10
N TRP A 23 4.35 8.88 -6.17
CA TRP A 23 4.46 9.16 -4.75
C TRP A 23 5.93 9.08 -4.33
N LEU A 24 6.36 10.04 -3.50
CA LEU A 24 7.61 9.97 -2.76
C LEU A 24 7.28 9.48 -1.35
N LEU A 25 7.76 8.28 -1.02
CA LEU A 25 7.39 7.56 0.19
C LEU A 25 8.62 7.26 1.02
N LYS A 26 8.45 7.21 2.34
CA LYS A 26 9.47 6.78 3.29
C LYS A 26 9.07 5.42 3.86
N PRO A 27 9.61 4.30 3.33
CA PRO A 27 9.37 2.98 3.92
C PRO A 27 9.88 2.95 5.35
N ARG A 28 9.16 2.28 6.26
CA ARG A 28 9.59 2.14 7.67
C ARG A 28 10.88 1.33 7.81
N ASP A 29 11.08 0.35 6.94
CA ASP A 29 12.25 -0.53 6.91
C ASP A 29 13.45 0.08 6.17
N GLN A 30 13.31 1.21 5.47
CA GLN A 30 14.38 1.78 4.65
C GLN A 30 14.82 3.16 5.13
N LYS A 31 16.14 3.39 5.11
CA LYS A 31 16.74 4.69 5.48
C LYS A 31 16.51 5.78 4.43
N MET A 32 16.26 5.44 3.18
CA MET A 32 16.06 6.42 2.12
C MET A 32 14.60 6.46 1.65
N PRO A 33 14.06 7.64 1.29
CA PRO A 33 12.82 7.73 0.55
C PRO A 33 12.91 6.99 -0.78
N ILE A 34 11.79 6.41 -1.20
CA ILE A 34 11.64 5.77 -2.50
C ILE A 34 10.57 6.49 -3.31
N ARG A 35 10.75 6.47 -4.63
CA ARG A 35 9.75 6.93 -5.58
C ARG A 35 8.96 5.74 -6.10
N VAL A 36 7.63 5.80 -5.97
CA VAL A 36 6.71 4.81 -6.53
C VAL A 36 5.88 5.46 -7.63
N ASN A 37 6.02 4.98 -8.87
CA ASN A 37 5.29 5.52 -10.01
C ASN A 37 3.85 4.96 -10.03
N LYS A 38 2.87 5.84 -10.28
CA LYS A 38 1.44 5.48 -10.30
C LYS A 38 1.08 4.50 -11.42
N GLN A 39 1.91 4.45 -12.47
CA GLN A 39 1.77 3.58 -13.65
C GLN A 39 2.69 2.35 -13.60
N ASP A 40 3.44 2.15 -12.52
CA ASP A 40 4.30 0.97 -12.39
C ASP A 40 3.44 -0.29 -12.18
N HIS A 41 3.71 -1.32 -13.00
CA HIS A 41 2.96 -2.56 -13.02
C HIS A 41 3.44 -3.57 -11.98
N ASN A 42 4.65 -3.40 -11.45
CA ASN A 42 5.31 -4.31 -10.51
C ASN A 42 5.29 -3.78 -9.09
N LYS A 43 5.15 -2.45 -8.89
CA LYS A 43 5.10 -1.81 -7.58
C LYS A 43 4.09 -0.67 -7.54
N ARG A 44 3.22 -0.65 -6.53
CA ARG A 44 2.22 0.41 -6.37
C ARG A 44 2.01 0.76 -4.90
N ALA A 45 1.45 1.94 -4.63
CA ALA A 45 1.17 2.38 -3.27
C ALA A 45 -0.34 2.57 -3.06
N PHE A 46 -0.79 2.23 -1.87
CA PHE A 46 -2.20 2.20 -1.48
C PHE A 46 -2.39 2.86 -0.12
N THR A 47 -3.60 3.38 0.13
CA THR A 47 -3.98 3.91 1.44
C THR A 47 -4.56 2.81 2.32
N HIS A 48 -5.30 1.87 1.72
CA HIS A 48 -5.98 0.78 2.42
C HIS A 48 -5.21 -0.54 2.24
N MET A 49 -5.10 -1.31 3.31
CA MET A 49 -4.41 -2.60 3.30
C MET A 49 -5.14 -3.63 2.42
N GLY A 50 -6.47 -3.67 2.47
CA GLY A 50 -7.28 -4.55 1.63
C GLY A 50 -6.98 -4.36 0.13
N ASP A 51 -6.91 -3.12 -0.34
CA ASP A 51 -6.57 -2.82 -1.74
C ASP A 51 -5.15 -3.27 -2.12
N ALA A 52 -4.19 -3.06 -1.20
CA ALA A 52 -2.82 -3.49 -1.40
C ALA A 52 -2.73 -5.02 -1.54
N LEU A 53 -3.43 -5.76 -0.67
CA LEU A 53 -3.49 -7.22 -0.67
C LEU A 53 -4.18 -7.78 -1.91
N ARG A 54 -5.34 -7.23 -2.30
CA ARG A 54 -6.03 -7.64 -3.54
C ARG A 54 -5.13 -7.45 -4.76
N TRP A 55 -4.40 -6.34 -4.80
CA TRP A 55 -3.51 -6.06 -5.92
C TRP A 55 -2.27 -6.96 -5.92
N ALA A 56 -1.73 -7.27 -4.74
CA ALA A 56 -0.57 -8.15 -4.54
C ALA A 56 -0.87 -9.63 -4.83
N GLY A 57 -2.13 -10.05 -4.80
CA GLY A 57 -2.55 -11.41 -5.17
C GLY A 57 -3.23 -12.21 -4.07
N ASP A 58 -3.50 -11.60 -2.90
CA ASP A 58 -4.12 -12.25 -1.74
C ASP A 58 -5.52 -11.68 -1.41
N PRO A 59 -6.53 -11.91 -2.28
CA PRO A 59 -7.88 -11.39 -2.07
C PRO A 59 -8.60 -11.98 -0.85
N GLU A 60 -8.28 -13.22 -0.46
CA GLU A 60 -8.87 -13.84 0.74
C GLU A 60 -8.41 -13.16 2.03
N LEU A 61 -7.11 -12.83 2.12
CA LEU A 61 -6.59 -12.06 3.23
C LEU A 61 -7.13 -10.62 3.20
N ALA A 62 -7.25 -10.01 2.02
CA ALA A 62 -7.83 -8.67 1.88
C ALA A 62 -9.22 -8.54 2.51
N LYS A 63 -10.09 -9.55 2.34
CA LYS A 63 -11.45 -9.59 2.92
C LYS A 63 -11.45 -9.46 4.45
N GLN A 64 -10.44 -10.00 5.12
CA GLN A 64 -10.32 -9.89 6.58
C GLN A 64 -10.06 -8.43 6.98
N PHE A 65 -9.19 -7.74 6.25
CA PHE A 65 -8.88 -6.32 6.49
C PHE A 65 -10.02 -5.38 6.10
N ASP A 66 -10.87 -5.76 5.14
CA ASP A 66 -12.09 -5.00 4.84
C ASP A 66 -13.08 -5.09 6.00
N ALA A 67 -13.31 -6.31 6.51
CA ALA A 67 -14.21 -6.58 7.61
C ALA A 67 -13.75 -5.94 8.92
N GLU A 68 -12.44 -5.96 9.21
CA GLU A 68 -11.88 -5.28 10.39
C GLU A 68 -11.99 -3.75 10.29
N GLY A 69 -11.93 -3.17 9.08
CA GLY A 69 -12.12 -1.74 8.85
C GLY A 69 -13.53 -1.24 9.17
N GLU A 70 -14.57 -2.07 8.97
CA GLU A 70 -15.96 -1.74 9.31
C GLU A 70 -16.23 -1.79 10.82
N ILE A 71 -15.55 -2.68 11.57
CA ILE A 71 -15.74 -2.80 13.02
C ILE A 71 -15.16 -1.58 13.76
N HIS A 72 -14.06 -1.02 13.25
CA HIS A 72 -13.39 0.14 13.86
C HIS A 72 -13.95 1.51 13.42
N ALA A 73 -14.74 1.58 12.34
CA ALA A 73 -15.39 2.82 11.90
C ALA A 73 -16.69 3.14 12.66
N ASN A 74 -17.24 2.17 13.41
CA ASN A 74 -18.50 2.27 14.15
C ASN A 74 -18.31 2.27 15.69
N SER A 75 -17.09 2.49 16.20
CA SER A 75 -16.79 2.60 17.64
C SER A 75 -16.38 4.02 18.03
#